data_AF-A0AAD9SQ41-F1
#
_entry.id   AF-A0AAD9SQ41-F1
#
_cell.length_a   1.000
_cell.length_b   1.000
_cell.length_c   1.000
_cell.angle_alpha   90.00
_cell.angle_beta   90.00
_cell.angle_gamma   90.00
#
_symmetry.space_group_name_H-M   'P 1'
#
loop_
_entity.id
_entity.type
_entity.pdbx_description
1 polymer ?
#
loop_
_entity_poly.entity_id
_entity_poly.type
_entity_poly.pdbx_seq_one_letter_code
_entity_poly.pdbx_strand_id
1 'polypeptide(L)'
;MASTPDVPLQSRIIDDKSPKCIPFILERLKAHQAQQSAGGNESRPFVIGLNGVQGVGKTTLVKALAETLQQREMLQTIVVSIDDFYLRHQDQLDLAAAHPDNALVQCRGEPGTHDTELMRDVFTSLVKAQPTHIPQYDKSAFNGLGDRSPKSAWIPVNQPGQPTVQVVLLEGWCVGFRSIAHDVIEAKWRAPSRTLHSHKLEDLFFVNDQLKGYDIVTDLFDAFIHIDAENTEYVYDWRLQQEQQLRQEKGSGMTDEQVVKFVDAYYPAYELFSDAVRKGIFVDRKGCQLQLTVGKDRSVIDKLVI
;
A
#
# COMPACT_ATOMS: atom_id res chain seq x y z
N MET A 1 7.82 20.00 46.71
CA MET A 1 7.37 20.26 45.32
C MET A 1 8.21 19.39 44.42
N ALA A 2 7.71 18.22 44.04
CA ALA A 2 8.42 17.32 43.13
C ALA A 2 8.07 17.74 41.70
N SER A 3 9.09 18.10 40.91
CA SER A 3 8.99 18.40 39.50
C SER A 3 8.46 17.18 38.75
N THR A 4 7.30 17.31 38.11
CA THR A 4 6.86 16.40 37.06
C THR A 4 7.95 16.30 36.00
N PRO A 5 8.38 15.08 35.60
CA PRO A 5 9.27 14.93 34.47
C PRO A 5 8.58 15.45 33.21
N ASP A 6 9.31 16.26 32.43
CA ASP A 6 8.86 16.76 31.14
C ASP A 6 8.38 15.60 30.27
N VAL A 7 7.12 15.70 29.85
CA VAL A 7 6.57 14.87 28.77
C VAL A 7 7.48 15.08 27.56
N PRO A 8 8.03 14.02 26.93
CA PRO A 8 8.87 14.20 25.76
C PRO A 8 8.11 15.01 24.71
N LEU A 9 8.77 16.02 24.14
CA LEU A 9 8.30 16.77 22.99
C LEU A 9 7.63 15.80 22.01
N GLN A 10 6.30 15.83 21.92
CA GLN A 10 5.60 15.27 20.77
C GLN A 10 6.28 15.90 19.56
N SER A 11 7.07 15.13 18.82
CA SER A 11 7.59 15.58 17.54
C SER A 11 6.36 15.94 16.72
N ARG A 12 6.09 17.24 16.59
CA ARG A 12 4.99 17.75 15.78
C ARG A 12 5.24 17.13 14.40
N ILE A 13 4.42 16.17 14.00
CA ILE A 13 4.54 15.55 12.68
C ILE A 13 4.28 16.69 11.69
N ILE A 14 5.34 17.19 11.05
CA ILE A 14 5.24 18.21 10.02
C ILE A 14 4.78 17.49 8.77
N ASP A 15 3.57 17.81 8.30
CA ASP A 15 3.09 17.31 7.02
C ASP A 15 3.75 18.08 5.88
N ASP A 16 4.89 17.56 5.43
CA ASP A 16 5.65 18.06 4.29
C ASP A 16 5.37 17.30 2.99
N LYS A 17 4.51 16.27 3.04
CA LYS A 17 4.15 15.41 1.89
C LYS A 17 2.89 15.88 1.21
N SER A 18 1.82 16.17 1.94
CA SER A 18 0.55 16.62 1.35
C SER A 18 0.71 17.88 0.48
N PRO A 19 1.50 18.91 0.88
CA PRO A 19 1.76 20.07 0.03
C PRO A 19 2.44 19.74 -1.30
N LYS A 20 3.12 18.59 -1.41
CA LYS A 20 3.75 18.11 -2.64
C LYS A 20 2.82 17.21 -3.45
N CYS A 21 2.04 16.36 -2.79
CA CYS A 21 1.12 15.40 -3.41
C CYS A 21 -0.15 16.07 -3.97
N ILE A 22 -0.76 17.02 -3.26
CA ILE A 22 -2.03 17.62 -3.67
C ILE A 22 -1.92 18.35 -5.02
N PRO A 23 -0.95 19.25 -5.25
CA PRO A 23 -0.82 19.90 -6.56
C PRO A 23 -0.62 18.90 -7.71
N PHE A 24 0.18 17.85 -7.46
CA PHE A 24 0.41 16.77 -8.42
C PHE A 24 -0.90 16.03 -8.75
N ILE A 25 -1.66 15.62 -7.74
CA ILE A 25 -2.96 14.95 -7.92
C ILE A 25 -3.92 15.83 -8.74
N LEU A 26 -4.05 17.11 -8.38
CA LEU A 26 -4.99 18.02 -9.05
C LEU A 26 -4.58 18.31 -10.49
N GLU A 27 -3.28 18.41 -10.78
CA GLU A 27 -2.78 18.57 -12.14
C GLU A 27 -3.10 17.35 -13.00
N ARG A 28 -2.84 16.15 -12.48
CA ARG A 28 -3.11 14.89 -13.20
C ARG A 28 -4.62 14.63 -13.36
N LEU A 29 -5.43 14.97 -12.36
CA LEU A 29 -6.89 14.88 -12.43
C LEU A 29 -7.45 15.79 -13.53
N LYS A 30 -6.96 17.02 -13.65
CA LYS A 30 -7.39 17.93 -14.74
C LYS A 30 -7.04 17.37 -16.12
N ALA A 31 -5.85 16.80 -16.28
CA ALA A 31 -5.44 16.15 -17.52
C ALA A 31 -6.34 14.96 -17.87
N HIS A 32 -6.66 14.13 -16.88
CA HIS A 32 -7.60 13.00 -17.02
C HIS A 32 -9.00 13.44 -17.47
N GLN A 33 -9.56 14.46 -16.83
CA GLN A 33 -10.88 15.02 -17.18
C GLN A 33 -10.92 15.59 -18.60
N ALA A 34 -9.84 16.27 -19.02
CA ALA A 34 -9.73 16.80 -20.37
C ALA A 34 -9.69 15.68 -21.43
N GLN A 35 -8.95 14.59 -21.15
CA GLN A 35 -8.87 13.44 -22.05
C GLN A 35 -10.21 12.71 -22.19
N GLN A 36 -10.94 12.49 -21.09
CA GLN A 36 -12.27 11.87 -21.16
C GLN A 36 -13.28 12.71 -21.95
N SER A 37 -13.25 14.03 -21.77
CA SER A 37 -14.13 14.96 -22.49
C SER A 37 -13.86 14.96 -24.01
N ALA A 38 -12.60 14.79 -24.43
CA ALA A 38 -12.21 14.76 -25.84
C ALA A 38 -12.48 13.40 -26.52
N GLY A 39 -12.46 12.30 -25.77
CA GLY A 39 -12.53 10.94 -26.30
C GLY A 39 -13.94 10.36 -26.49
N GLY A 40 -14.99 11.04 -26.04
CA GLY A 40 -16.38 10.53 -26.11
C GLY A 40 -16.65 9.26 -25.29
N ASN A 41 -15.72 8.88 -24.41
CA ASN A 41 -15.84 7.70 -23.55
C ASN A 41 -16.71 8.01 -22.32
N GLU A 42 -17.33 6.97 -21.76
CA GLU A 42 -18.03 7.06 -20.48
C GLU A 42 -17.06 7.52 -19.37
N SER A 43 -17.55 8.40 -18.50
CA SER A 43 -16.76 8.98 -17.41
C SER A 43 -16.39 7.90 -16.38
N ARG A 44 -15.10 7.70 -16.13
CA ARG A 44 -14.58 6.81 -15.09
C ARG A 44 -13.82 7.56 -14.01
N PRO A 45 -13.77 7.07 -12.75
CA PRO A 45 -12.98 7.70 -11.70
C PRO A 45 -11.50 7.80 -12.08
N PHE A 46 -10.84 8.81 -11.53
CA PHE A 46 -9.39 8.96 -11.54
C PHE A 46 -8.79 8.07 -10.45
N VAL A 47 -7.98 7.09 -10.85
CA VAL A 47 -7.44 6.06 -9.95
C VAL A 47 -5.98 6.37 -9.64
N ILE A 48 -5.66 6.49 -8.35
CA ILE A 48 -4.33 6.82 -7.86
C ILE A 48 -3.82 5.65 -7.03
N GLY A 49 -2.65 5.11 -7.41
CA GLY A 49 -1.91 4.19 -6.56
C GLY A 49 -0.99 4.93 -5.60
N LEU A 50 -0.93 4.52 -4.34
CA LEU A 50 -0.02 5.07 -3.33
C LEU A 50 0.79 3.94 -2.68
N ASN A 51 2.10 3.96 -2.90
CA ASN A 51 3.06 3.05 -2.32
C ASN A 51 3.92 3.73 -1.26
N GLY A 52 4.39 2.93 -0.31
CA GLY A 52 5.43 3.31 0.63
C GLY A 52 5.67 2.21 1.64
N VAL A 53 6.87 2.11 2.16
CA VAL A 53 7.24 1.07 3.13
C VAL A 53 6.44 1.17 4.44
N GLN A 54 6.46 0.13 5.25
CA GLN A 54 5.81 0.13 6.56
C GLN A 54 6.38 1.24 7.47
N GLY A 55 5.52 1.88 8.28
CA GLY A 55 5.96 2.91 9.24
C GLY A 55 6.35 4.28 8.66
N VAL A 56 6.34 4.46 7.33
CA VAL A 56 6.72 5.73 6.67
C VAL A 56 5.69 6.87 6.82
N GLY A 57 4.52 6.58 7.40
CA GLY A 57 3.44 7.57 7.59
C GLY A 57 2.39 7.61 6.47
N LYS A 58 2.28 6.56 5.64
CA LYS A 58 1.26 6.46 4.58
C LYS A 58 -0.16 6.73 5.07
N THR A 59 -0.61 6.08 6.15
CA THR A 59 -1.99 6.23 6.64
C THR A 59 -2.30 7.69 7.00
N THR A 60 -1.34 8.40 7.60
CA THR A 60 -1.46 9.84 7.91
C THR A 60 -1.56 10.66 6.63
N LEU A 61 -0.70 10.40 5.65
CA LEU A 61 -0.74 11.08 4.35
C LEU A 61 -2.07 10.81 3.62
N VAL A 62 -2.47 9.55 3.46
CA VAL A 62 -3.69 9.15 2.76
C VAL A 62 -4.91 9.83 3.37
N LYS A 63 -4.99 9.90 4.71
CA LYS A 63 -6.05 10.64 5.41
C LYS A 63 -6.05 12.12 5.03
N ALA A 64 -4.90 12.79 5.10
CA ALA A 64 -4.79 14.21 4.75
C ALA A 64 -5.13 14.48 3.26
N LEU A 65 -4.74 13.58 2.36
CA LEU A 65 -5.09 13.65 0.94
C LEU A 65 -6.59 13.51 0.74
N ALA A 66 -7.20 12.47 1.32
CA ALA A 66 -8.63 12.22 1.21
C ALA A 66 -9.46 13.39 1.78
N GLU A 67 -9.12 13.88 2.98
CA GLU A 67 -9.78 15.04 3.59
C GLU A 67 -9.68 16.28 2.70
N THR A 68 -8.51 16.55 2.12
CA THR A 68 -8.33 17.70 1.22
C THR A 68 -9.18 17.57 -0.04
N LEU A 69 -9.14 16.40 -0.71
CA LEU A 69 -9.90 16.16 -1.93
C LEU A 69 -11.41 16.20 -1.69
N GLN A 70 -11.89 15.68 -0.56
CA GLN A 70 -13.31 15.67 -0.21
C GLN A 70 -13.81 17.04 0.25
N GLN A 71 -13.08 17.72 1.13
CA GLN A 71 -13.61 18.90 1.83
C GLN A 71 -13.23 20.22 1.16
N ARG A 72 -12.06 20.30 0.52
CA ARG A 72 -11.61 21.53 -0.17
C ARG A 72 -11.95 21.51 -1.65
N GLU A 73 -11.69 20.38 -2.30
CA GLU A 73 -11.91 20.22 -3.74
C GLU A 73 -13.31 19.68 -4.07
N MET A 74 -14.09 19.30 -3.05
CA MET A 74 -15.47 18.79 -3.17
C MET A 74 -15.60 17.57 -4.09
N LEU A 75 -14.55 16.74 -4.16
CA LEU A 75 -14.49 15.54 -4.98
C LEU A 75 -14.99 14.33 -4.19
N GLN A 76 -15.86 13.53 -4.81
CA GLN A 76 -16.24 12.23 -4.27
C GLN A 76 -15.04 11.28 -4.32
N THR A 77 -14.33 11.19 -3.20
CA THR A 77 -13.08 10.44 -3.08
C THR A 77 -13.26 9.28 -2.13
N ILE A 78 -12.81 8.10 -2.52
CA ILE A 78 -12.72 6.94 -1.63
C ILE A 78 -11.27 6.52 -1.44
N VAL A 79 -10.98 6.00 -0.25
CA VAL A 79 -9.71 5.35 0.07
C VAL A 79 -9.97 3.86 0.15
N VAL A 80 -9.12 3.08 -0.50
CA VAL A 80 -9.15 1.63 -0.51
C VAL A 80 -7.78 1.15 -0.05
N SER A 81 -7.72 0.31 0.97
CA SER A 81 -6.46 -0.33 1.38
C SER A 81 -6.30 -1.64 0.64
N ILE A 82 -5.09 -1.96 0.18
CA ILE A 82 -4.82 -3.30 -0.39
C ILE A 82 -5.05 -4.40 0.65
N ASP A 83 -4.81 -4.09 1.93
CA ASP A 83 -5.00 -5.03 3.04
C ASP A 83 -6.49 -5.43 3.22
N ASP A 84 -7.45 -4.66 2.70
CA ASP A 84 -8.87 -5.04 2.73
C ASP A 84 -9.18 -6.22 1.78
N PHE A 85 -8.24 -6.54 0.90
CA PHE A 85 -8.31 -7.66 -0.04
C PHE A 85 -7.51 -8.87 0.39
N TYR A 86 -7.04 -8.98 1.64
CA TYR A 86 -6.49 -10.25 2.11
C TYR A 86 -7.48 -11.41 1.87
N LEU A 87 -6.92 -12.60 1.64
CA LEU A 87 -7.66 -13.85 1.59
C LEU A 87 -8.51 -14.02 2.85
N ARG A 88 -9.65 -14.71 2.76
CA ARG A 88 -10.39 -15.09 3.98
C ARG A 88 -9.50 -15.99 4.83
N HIS A 89 -9.81 -16.08 6.12
CA HIS A 89 -9.04 -16.89 7.06
C HIS A 89 -8.88 -18.33 6.56
N GLN A 90 -9.97 -18.95 6.08
CA GLN A 90 -9.91 -20.32 5.55
C GLN A 90 -9.02 -20.42 4.30
N ASP A 91 -9.15 -19.50 3.34
CA ASP A 91 -8.36 -19.50 2.12
C ASP A 91 -6.86 -19.27 2.41
N GLN A 92 -6.54 -18.49 3.44
CA GLN A 92 -5.18 -18.30 3.94
C GLN A 92 -4.62 -19.57 4.60
N LEU A 93 -5.43 -20.33 5.34
CA LEU A 93 -5.01 -21.63 5.90
C LEU A 93 -4.75 -22.65 4.78
N ASP A 94 -5.60 -22.66 3.76
CA ASP A 94 -5.46 -23.55 2.62
C ASP A 94 -4.19 -23.23 1.82
N LEU A 95 -3.89 -21.94 1.62
CA LEU A 95 -2.62 -21.49 1.02
C LEU A 95 -1.40 -21.94 1.82
N ALA A 96 -1.42 -21.72 3.15
CA ALA A 96 -0.33 -22.13 4.02
C ALA A 96 -0.12 -23.66 4.00
N ALA A 97 -1.21 -24.44 3.99
CA ALA A 97 -1.17 -25.90 3.90
C ALA A 97 -0.64 -26.42 2.56
N ALA A 98 -0.91 -25.70 1.46
CA ALA A 98 -0.37 -26.03 0.13
C ALA A 98 1.14 -25.73 0.01
N HIS A 99 1.67 -24.82 0.83
CA HIS A 99 3.08 -24.41 0.81
C HIS A 99 3.71 -24.45 2.21
N PRO A 100 3.80 -25.63 2.86
CA PRO A 100 4.11 -25.74 4.29
C PRO A 100 5.52 -25.22 4.68
N ASP A 101 6.46 -25.24 3.73
CA ASP A 101 7.84 -24.78 3.97
C ASP A 101 8.07 -23.31 3.55
N ASN A 102 7.09 -22.68 2.88
CA ASN A 102 7.24 -21.31 2.39
C ASN A 102 6.85 -20.31 3.49
N ALA A 103 7.84 -19.80 4.21
CA ALA A 103 7.63 -18.85 5.30
C ALA A 103 6.92 -17.54 4.87
N LEU A 104 6.98 -17.15 3.61
CA LEU A 104 6.43 -15.89 3.09
C LEU A 104 4.90 -15.90 3.00
N VAL A 105 4.27 -17.07 2.98
CA VAL A 105 2.82 -17.22 2.80
C VAL A 105 2.10 -17.98 3.90
N GLN A 106 2.79 -18.22 5.04
CA GLN A 106 2.16 -18.84 6.22
C GLN A 106 1.13 -17.92 6.89
N CYS A 107 1.28 -16.61 6.69
CA CYS A 107 0.39 -15.59 7.22
C CYS A 107 0.07 -14.58 6.11
N ARG A 108 -0.98 -13.79 6.34
CA ARG A 108 -1.29 -12.65 5.46
C ARG A 108 -0.11 -11.67 5.40
N GLY A 109 0.18 -11.14 4.21
CA GLY A 109 1.21 -10.12 4.01
C GLY A 109 1.66 -10.07 2.56
N GLU A 110 2.60 -10.94 2.19
CA GLU A 110 3.26 -10.96 0.89
C GLU A 110 2.30 -11.18 -0.30
N PRO A 111 2.66 -10.72 -1.52
CA PRO A 111 1.92 -11.03 -2.73
C PRO A 111 1.64 -12.52 -2.87
N GLY A 112 0.37 -12.83 -3.11
CA GLY A 112 -0.19 -14.18 -3.07
C GLY A 112 -1.16 -14.40 -1.92
N THR A 113 -1.12 -13.55 -0.89
CA THR A 113 -2.04 -13.61 0.26
C THR A 113 -3.27 -12.69 0.12
N HIS A 114 -3.44 -12.03 -1.02
CA HIS A 114 -4.63 -11.23 -1.36
C HIS A 114 -5.52 -11.94 -2.38
N ASP A 115 -6.83 -11.75 -2.25
CA ASP A 115 -7.87 -12.16 -3.17
C ASP A 115 -7.90 -11.22 -4.39
N THR A 116 -7.06 -11.54 -5.37
CA THR A 116 -6.92 -10.74 -6.60
C THR A 116 -8.15 -10.81 -7.51
N GLU A 117 -8.98 -11.85 -7.39
CA GLU A 117 -10.26 -11.96 -8.11
C GLU A 117 -11.28 -10.97 -7.54
N LEU A 118 -11.44 -10.92 -6.21
CA LEU A 118 -12.26 -9.89 -5.57
C LEU A 118 -11.77 -8.48 -5.91
N MET A 119 -10.45 -8.28 -5.91
CA MET A 119 -9.86 -7.00 -6.30
C MET A 119 -10.24 -6.62 -7.74
N ARG A 120 -10.17 -7.58 -8.67
CA ARG A 120 -10.61 -7.38 -10.08
C ARG A 120 -12.06 -6.95 -10.16
N ASP A 121 -12.94 -7.66 -9.46
CA ASP A 121 -14.38 -7.41 -9.51
C ASP A 121 -14.72 -6.02 -8.96
N VAL A 122 -14.14 -5.65 -7.81
CA VAL A 122 -14.35 -4.34 -7.18
C VAL A 122 -13.87 -3.22 -8.08
N PHE A 123 -12.64 -3.29 -8.59
CA PHE A 123 -12.10 -2.21 -9.43
C PHE A 123 -12.78 -2.13 -10.80
N THR A 124 -13.17 -3.26 -11.40
CA THR A 124 -13.97 -3.28 -12.62
C THR A 124 -15.32 -2.59 -12.42
N SER A 125 -15.98 -2.86 -11.28
CA SER A 125 -17.24 -2.22 -10.91
C SER A 125 -17.09 -0.72 -10.66
N LEU A 126 -16.03 -0.30 -9.95
CA LEU A 126 -15.71 1.11 -9.71
C LEU A 126 -15.44 1.88 -11.00
N VAL A 127 -14.63 1.33 -11.91
CA VAL A 127 -14.29 1.97 -13.19
C VAL A 127 -15.54 2.18 -14.05
N LYS A 128 -16.52 1.28 -13.97
CA LYS A 128 -17.81 1.37 -14.67
C LYS A 128 -18.88 2.18 -13.90
N ALA A 129 -18.49 2.86 -12.82
CA ALA A 129 -19.39 3.63 -11.96
C ALA A 129 -20.59 2.83 -11.43
N GLN A 130 -20.47 1.50 -11.29
CA GLN A 130 -21.55 0.64 -10.83
C GLN A 130 -21.67 0.63 -9.30
N PRO A 131 -22.87 0.34 -8.75
CA PRO A 131 -23.05 0.09 -7.32
C PRO A 131 -22.05 -0.96 -6.83
N THR A 132 -21.16 -0.56 -5.92
CA THR A 132 -20.03 -1.39 -5.47
C THR A 132 -20.00 -1.42 -3.95
N HIS A 133 -19.56 -2.54 -3.38
CA HIS A 133 -19.28 -2.66 -1.95
C HIS A 133 -17.77 -2.87 -1.77
N ILE A 134 -17.10 -1.95 -1.07
CA ILE A 134 -15.67 -2.04 -0.79
C ILE A 134 -15.48 -2.99 0.40
N PRO A 135 -14.67 -4.05 0.25
CA PRO A 135 -14.44 -5.01 1.34
C PRO A 135 -13.77 -4.35 2.53
N GLN A 136 -13.89 -5.00 3.68
CA GLN A 136 -13.22 -4.63 4.91
C GLN A 136 -12.56 -5.87 5.50
N TYR A 137 -11.36 -5.72 6.05
CA TYR A 137 -10.64 -6.82 6.68
C TYR A 137 -10.41 -6.58 8.17
N ASP A 138 -10.88 -7.50 9.01
CA ASP A 138 -10.65 -7.45 10.45
C ASP A 138 -9.35 -8.19 10.78
N LYS A 139 -8.27 -7.42 10.96
CA LYS A 139 -6.95 -7.95 11.35
C LYS A 139 -6.93 -8.56 12.76
N SER A 140 -7.92 -8.30 13.60
CA SER A 140 -8.02 -8.78 14.98
C SER A 140 -8.75 -10.11 15.11
N ALA A 141 -9.57 -10.47 14.12
CA ALA A 141 -10.27 -11.75 14.08
C ALA A 141 -9.30 -12.94 14.21
N PHE A 142 -9.81 -14.09 14.67
CA PHE A 142 -9.00 -15.31 14.86
C PHE A 142 -7.70 -15.07 15.64
N ASN A 143 -7.78 -14.35 16.76
CA ASN A 143 -6.63 -14.01 17.62
C ASN A 143 -5.51 -13.26 16.88
N GLY A 144 -5.87 -12.34 15.98
CA GLY A 144 -4.91 -11.53 15.22
C GLY A 144 -4.42 -12.15 13.91
N LEU A 145 -4.87 -13.37 13.56
CA LEU A 145 -4.64 -13.99 12.25
C LEU A 145 -5.48 -13.32 11.15
N GLY A 146 -6.59 -12.72 11.55
CA GLY A 146 -7.47 -11.89 10.75
C GLY A 146 -8.42 -12.66 9.85
N ASP A 147 -9.50 -12.00 9.43
CA ASP A 147 -10.45 -12.50 8.44
C ASP A 147 -11.18 -11.36 7.73
N ARG A 148 -11.77 -11.66 6.59
CA ARG A 148 -12.61 -10.72 5.85
C ARG A 148 -13.90 -10.48 6.64
N SER A 149 -14.22 -9.21 6.85
CA SER A 149 -15.47 -8.81 7.49
C SER A 149 -16.69 -9.26 6.66
N PRO A 150 -17.84 -9.54 7.30
CA PRO A 150 -19.05 -9.89 6.58
C PRO A 150 -19.49 -8.78 5.62
N LYS A 151 -20.18 -9.13 4.52
CA LYS A 151 -20.63 -8.17 3.50
C LYS A 151 -21.47 -7.00 4.04
N SER A 152 -22.15 -7.20 5.17
CA SER A 152 -22.91 -6.13 5.85
C SER A 152 -22.03 -5.02 6.43
N ALA A 153 -20.74 -5.27 6.64
CA ALA A 153 -19.77 -4.29 7.10
C ALA A 153 -18.99 -3.63 5.94
N TRP A 154 -19.22 -4.07 4.69
CA TRP A 154 -18.55 -3.50 3.52
C TRP A 154 -19.12 -2.11 3.22
N ILE A 155 -18.28 -1.21 2.69
CA ILE A 155 -18.67 0.19 2.46
C ILE A 155 -19.38 0.30 1.12
N PRO A 156 -20.69 0.64 1.07
CA PRO A 156 -21.41 0.80 -0.18
C PRO A 156 -21.07 2.14 -0.84
N VAL A 157 -20.72 2.10 -2.13
CA VAL A 157 -20.42 3.28 -2.96
C VAL A 157 -21.16 3.18 -4.29
N ASN A 158 -21.37 4.32 -4.95
CA ASN A 158 -22.12 4.42 -6.22
C ASN A 158 -23.54 3.80 -6.16
N GLN A 159 -24.17 3.75 -4.99
CA GLN A 159 -25.54 3.24 -4.87
C GLN A 159 -26.53 4.20 -5.57
N PRO A 160 -27.72 3.72 -5.99
CA PRO A 160 -28.75 4.60 -6.54
C PRO A 160 -29.03 5.81 -5.64
N GLY A 161 -28.92 7.02 -6.20
CA GLY A 161 -29.09 8.28 -5.46
C GLY A 161 -27.86 8.78 -4.71
N GLN A 162 -26.75 8.03 -4.68
CA GLN A 162 -25.45 8.53 -4.22
C GLN A 162 -24.70 9.22 -5.36
N PRO A 163 -23.87 10.23 -5.05
CA PRO A 163 -22.99 10.80 -6.05
C PRO A 163 -21.92 9.77 -6.46
N THR A 164 -21.57 9.75 -7.74
CA THR A 164 -20.57 8.83 -8.28
C THR A 164 -19.18 9.19 -7.76
N VAL A 165 -18.40 8.16 -7.40
CA VAL A 165 -16.99 8.28 -7.05
C VAL A 165 -16.22 8.87 -8.22
N GLN A 166 -15.46 9.93 -7.93
CA GLN A 166 -14.63 10.67 -8.89
C GLN A 166 -13.15 10.35 -8.73
N VAL A 167 -12.69 10.03 -7.50
CA VAL A 167 -11.29 9.70 -7.21
C VAL A 167 -11.22 8.44 -6.35
N VAL A 168 -10.34 7.52 -6.73
CA VAL A 168 -10.02 6.32 -5.94
C VAL A 168 -8.56 6.38 -5.54
N LEU A 169 -8.28 6.36 -4.23
CA LEU A 169 -6.94 6.21 -3.68
C LEU A 169 -6.75 4.75 -3.24
N LEU A 170 -5.99 3.96 -3.99
CA LEU A 170 -5.54 2.64 -3.55
C LEU A 170 -4.19 2.77 -2.85
N GLU A 171 -4.15 2.50 -1.56
CA GLU A 171 -2.92 2.55 -0.77
C GLU A 171 -2.45 1.16 -0.34
N GLY A 172 -1.13 0.97 -0.26
CA GLY A 172 -0.57 -0.26 0.24
C GLY A 172 0.95 -0.30 0.16
N TRP A 173 1.55 -1.22 0.90
CA TRP A 173 3.00 -1.34 0.98
C TRP A 173 3.63 -2.00 -0.26
N CYS A 174 2.87 -2.86 -0.95
CA CYS A 174 3.26 -3.54 -2.20
C CYS A 174 2.50 -3.03 -3.44
N VAL A 175 1.66 -2.00 -3.30
CA VAL A 175 0.90 -1.41 -4.43
C VAL A 175 1.87 -0.91 -5.49
N GLY A 176 1.69 -1.30 -6.75
CA GLY A 176 2.57 -0.93 -7.86
C GLY A 176 3.86 -1.77 -7.98
N PHE A 177 4.10 -2.74 -7.10
CA PHE A 177 5.12 -3.76 -7.35
C PHE A 177 4.68 -4.61 -8.55
N ARG A 178 5.64 -4.97 -9.41
CA ARG A 178 5.40 -5.85 -10.57
C ARG A 178 6.40 -7.00 -10.56
N SER A 179 5.98 -8.13 -11.13
CA SER A 179 6.85 -9.28 -11.30
C SER A 179 8.07 -8.90 -12.14
N ILE A 180 9.24 -9.39 -11.73
CA ILE A 180 10.49 -9.28 -12.48
C ILE A 180 10.89 -10.65 -13.04
N ALA A 181 11.82 -10.65 -13.99
CA ALA A 181 12.34 -11.89 -14.56
C ALA A 181 13.04 -12.74 -13.48
N HIS A 182 12.86 -14.06 -13.55
CA HIS A 182 13.39 -14.98 -12.54
C HIS A 182 14.93 -14.94 -12.44
N ASP A 183 15.63 -14.70 -13.54
CA ASP A 183 17.09 -14.52 -13.55
C ASP A 183 17.54 -13.28 -12.77
N VAL A 184 16.75 -12.20 -12.77
CA VAL A 184 17.00 -11.01 -11.94
C VAL A 184 16.82 -11.33 -10.46
N ILE A 185 15.82 -12.14 -10.09
CA ILE A 185 15.62 -12.60 -8.70
C ILE A 185 16.78 -13.49 -8.27
N GLU A 186 17.18 -14.46 -9.10
CA GLU A 186 18.30 -15.34 -8.80
C GLU A 186 19.61 -14.54 -8.63
N ALA A 187 19.83 -13.53 -9.49
CA ALA A 187 20.97 -12.63 -9.35
C ALA A 187 20.94 -11.84 -8.03
N LYS A 188 19.78 -11.28 -7.65
CA LYS A 188 19.58 -10.58 -6.36
C LYS A 188 19.76 -11.53 -5.16
N TRP A 189 19.23 -12.75 -5.25
CA TRP A 189 19.38 -13.78 -4.23
C TRP A 189 20.85 -14.20 -4.05
N ARG A 190 21.65 -14.28 -5.12
CA ARG A 190 23.10 -14.57 -5.03
C ARG A 190 23.93 -13.40 -4.48
N ALA A 191 23.44 -12.17 -4.60
CA ALA A 191 24.12 -10.98 -4.10
C ALA A 191 23.97 -10.87 -2.56
N PRO A 192 24.77 -10.04 -1.89
CA PRO A 192 24.53 -9.70 -0.49
C PRO A 192 23.13 -9.10 -0.32
N SER A 193 22.34 -9.71 0.56
CA SER A 193 20.98 -9.27 0.89
C SER A 193 20.76 -9.40 2.38
N ARG A 194 19.76 -8.69 2.90
CA ARG A 194 19.39 -8.80 4.30
C ARG A 194 18.56 -10.05 4.58
N THR A 195 17.56 -10.32 3.74
CA THR A 195 16.57 -11.37 4.04
C THR A 195 16.44 -12.43 2.95
N LEU A 196 16.85 -12.15 1.69
CA LEU A 196 16.66 -13.13 0.59
C LEU A 196 17.29 -14.50 0.86
N HIS A 197 18.48 -14.57 1.47
CA HIS A 197 19.16 -15.82 1.83
C HIS A 197 18.43 -16.68 2.88
N SER A 198 17.47 -16.10 3.60
CA SER A 198 16.63 -16.81 4.57
C SER A 198 15.47 -17.56 3.93
N HIS A 199 15.28 -17.41 2.62
CA HIS A 199 14.19 -18.03 1.86
C HIS A 199 14.75 -18.90 0.72
N LYS A 200 14.02 -19.97 0.39
CA LYS A 200 14.35 -20.76 -0.79
C LYS A 200 14.08 -19.91 -2.03
N LEU A 201 14.88 -20.09 -3.07
CA LEU A 201 14.70 -19.34 -4.32
C LEU A 201 13.32 -19.60 -4.96
N GLU A 202 12.79 -20.82 -4.82
CA GLU A 202 11.44 -21.20 -5.25
C GLU A 202 10.32 -20.42 -4.54
N ASP A 203 10.50 -20.07 -3.26
CA ASP A 203 9.53 -19.28 -2.50
C ASP A 203 9.50 -17.83 -2.99
N LEU A 204 10.67 -17.28 -3.35
CA LEU A 204 10.77 -15.94 -3.94
C LEU A 204 10.15 -15.90 -5.35
N PHE A 205 10.36 -16.96 -6.15
CA PHE A 205 9.69 -17.10 -7.44
C PHE A 205 8.18 -17.20 -7.29
N PHE A 206 7.68 -17.93 -6.28
CA PHE A 206 6.26 -18.01 -5.98
C PHE A 206 5.67 -16.63 -5.74
N VAL A 207 6.24 -15.83 -4.82
CA VAL A 207 5.76 -14.47 -4.53
C VAL A 207 5.81 -13.58 -5.78
N ASN A 208 6.89 -13.67 -6.56
CA ASN A 208 7.04 -12.93 -7.81
C ASN A 208 5.98 -13.30 -8.86
N ASP A 209 5.64 -14.59 -8.99
CA ASP A 209 4.65 -15.05 -9.94
C ASP A 209 3.23 -14.65 -9.52
N GLN A 210 2.92 -14.71 -8.22
CA GLN A 210 1.66 -14.22 -7.67
C GLN A 210 1.46 -12.72 -7.92
N LEU A 211 2.55 -11.95 -7.96
CA LEU A 211 2.52 -10.51 -8.19
C LEU A 211 1.94 -10.13 -9.56
N LYS A 212 2.00 -11.01 -10.57
CA LYS A 212 1.34 -10.81 -11.88
C LYS A 212 -0.17 -10.60 -11.74
N GLY A 213 -0.78 -11.21 -10.72
CA GLY A 213 -2.21 -11.02 -10.42
C GLY A 213 -2.58 -9.58 -10.02
N TYR A 214 -1.62 -8.76 -9.60
CA TYR A 214 -1.84 -7.39 -9.11
C TYR A 214 -1.82 -6.36 -10.25
N ASP A 215 -1.36 -6.76 -11.44
CA ASP A 215 -1.37 -5.92 -12.64
C ASP A 215 -2.79 -5.48 -13.03
N ILE A 216 -3.80 -6.29 -12.68
CA ILE A 216 -5.22 -5.98 -12.90
C ILE A 216 -5.68 -4.65 -12.28
N VAL A 217 -5.05 -4.18 -11.20
CA VAL A 217 -5.29 -2.84 -10.66
C VAL A 217 -4.17 -1.88 -11.01
N THR A 218 -2.91 -2.34 -11.06
CA THR A 218 -1.78 -1.46 -11.38
C THR A 218 -1.94 -0.82 -12.76
N ASP A 219 -2.51 -1.55 -13.72
CA ASP A 219 -2.78 -1.04 -15.07
C ASP A 219 -3.91 0.01 -15.12
N LEU A 220 -4.75 0.08 -14.08
CA LEU A 220 -5.85 1.06 -13.97
C LEU A 220 -5.38 2.42 -13.44
N PHE A 221 -4.17 2.52 -12.88
CA PHE A 221 -3.69 3.77 -12.32
C PHE A 221 -3.53 4.85 -13.39
N ASP A 222 -3.99 6.05 -13.05
CA ASP A 222 -3.84 7.28 -13.82
C ASP A 222 -2.68 8.12 -13.30
N ALA A 223 -2.43 8.02 -12.00
CA ALA A 223 -1.26 8.57 -11.33
C ALA A 223 -0.77 7.64 -10.22
N PHE A 224 0.49 7.80 -9.85
CA PHE A 224 1.12 7.03 -8.80
C PHE A 224 1.93 7.91 -7.86
N ILE A 225 1.87 7.63 -6.56
CA ILE A 225 2.65 8.30 -5.54
C ILE A 225 3.49 7.25 -4.82
N HIS A 226 4.80 7.40 -4.87
CA HIS A 226 5.76 6.53 -4.20
C HIS A 226 6.43 7.29 -3.06
N ILE A 227 6.22 6.85 -1.83
CA ILE A 227 6.95 7.33 -0.65
C ILE A 227 8.13 6.39 -0.40
N ASP A 228 9.27 6.71 -1.01
CA ASP A 228 10.49 5.93 -0.93
C ASP A 228 11.29 6.33 0.31
N ALA A 229 12.03 5.39 0.87
CA ALA A 229 12.98 5.67 1.94
C ALA A 229 14.37 5.82 1.35
N GLU A 230 15.13 6.84 1.78
CA GLU A 230 16.55 6.99 1.44
C GLU A 230 17.33 5.69 1.72
N ASN A 231 16.98 5.02 2.82
CA ASN A 231 17.40 3.66 3.11
C ASN A 231 16.18 2.84 3.54
N THR A 232 15.89 1.75 2.83
CA THR A 232 14.75 0.87 3.12
C THR A 232 14.86 0.23 4.50
N GLU A 233 16.05 0.05 5.07
CA GLU A 233 16.23 -0.47 6.44
C GLU A 233 15.65 0.45 7.53
N TYR A 234 15.34 1.72 7.24
CA TYR A 234 14.63 2.56 8.19
C TYR A 234 13.26 1.99 8.61
N VAL A 235 12.69 1.07 7.82
CA VAL A 235 11.47 0.33 8.17
C VAL A 235 11.58 -0.42 9.51
N TYR A 236 12.75 -0.94 9.87
CA TYR A 236 12.96 -1.63 11.15
C TYR A 236 12.81 -0.65 12.32
N ASP A 237 13.50 0.49 12.24
CA ASP A 237 13.43 1.53 13.26
C ASP A 237 12.01 2.14 13.33
N TRP A 238 11.38 2.38 12.19
CA TRP A 238 10.04 2.95 12.15
C TRP A 238 8.98 2.00 12.70
N ARG A 239 9.09 0.69 12.41
CA ARG A 239 8.18 -0.29 12.97
C ARG A 239 8.41 -0.46 14.47
N LEU A 240 9.66 -0.44 14.91
CA LEU A 240 10.00 -0.49 16.33
C LEU A 240 9.40 0.69 17.10
N GLN A 241 9.55 1.92 16.58
CA GLN A 241 8.94 3.12 17.16
C GLN A 241 7.41 3.00 17.25
N GLN A 242 6.77 2.47 16.20
CA GLN A 242 5.32 2.25 16.19
C GLN A 242 4.89 1.26 17.30
N GLU A 243 5.60 0.14 17.45
CA GLU A 243 5.29 -0.86 18.48
C GLU A 243 5.63 -0.39 19.89
N GLN A 244 6.69 0.42 20.06
CA GLN A 244 6.98 1.07 21.34
C GLN A 244 5.83 2.00 21.76
N GLN A 245 5.32 2.83 20.83
CA GLN A 245 4.16 3.68 21.09
C GLN A 245 2.92 2.84 21.43
N LEU A 246 2.66 1.77 20.68
CA LEU A 246 1.51 0.89 20.94
C LEU A 246 1.59 0.23 22.32
N ARG A 247 2.78 -0.24 22.73
CA ARG A 247 3.02 -0.80 24.07
C ARG A 247 2.78 0.24 25.17
N GLN A 248 3.18 1.49 24.95
CA GLN A 248 2.94 2.57 25.91
C GLN A 248 1.44 2.90 26.04
N GLU A 249 0.71 2.91 24.94
CA GLU A 249 -0.71 3.29 24.92
C GLU A 249 -1.64 2.15 25.38
N LYS A 250 -1.33 0.89 25.02
CA LYS A 250 -2.22 -0.27 25.22
C LYS A 250 -1.67 -1.35 26.15
N GLY A 251 -0.45 -1.21 26.65
CA GLY A 251 0.20 -2.20 27.52
C GLY A 251 0.52 -3.54 26.86
N SER A 252 0.33 -3.66 25.54
CA SER A 252 0.56 -4.88 24.75
C SER A 252 1.09 -4.52 23.37
N GLY A 253 1.87 -5.41 22.77
CA GLY A 253 2.52 -5.22 21.46
C GLY A 253 3.67 -6.19 21.26
N MET A 254 4.31 -6.14 20.09
CA MET A 254 5.43 -7.02 19.79
C MET A 254 6.69 -6.65 20.60
N THR A 255 7.50 -7.64 20.96
CA THR A 255 8.87 -7.41 21.43
C THR A 255 9.74 -6.90 20.28
N ASP A 256 10.91 -6.36 20.60
CA ASP A 256 11.83 -5.81 19.61
C ASP A 256 12.31 -6.92 18.64
N GLU A 257 12.52 -8.15 19.12
CA GLU A 257 12.85 -9.32 18.29
C GLU A 257 11.66 -9.76 17.42
N GLN A 258 10.45 -9.70 17.95
CA GLN A 258 9.23 -9.99 17.18
C GLN A 258 9.02 -8.95 16.07
N VAL A 259 9.36 -7.67 16.33
CA VAL A 259 9.34 -6.62 15.31
C VAL A 259 10.30 -6.94 14.18
N VAL A 260 11.54 -7.34 14.48
CA VAL A 260 12.51 -7.71 13.44
C VAL A 260 11.96 -8.85 12.60
N LYS A 261 11.49 -9.94 13.22
CA LYS A 261 10.89 -11.07 12.49
C LYS A 261 9.67 -10.67 11.67
N PHE A 262 8.84 -9.78 12.19
CA PHE A 262 7.68 -9.25 11.48
C PHE A 262 8.13 -8.51 10.23
N VAL A 263 9.09 -7.59 10.34
CA VAL A 263 9.59 -6.82 9.19
C VAL A 263 10.31 -7.72 8.19
N ASP A 264 11.09 -8.70 8.67
CA ASP A 264 11.79 -9.67 7.82
C ASP A 264 10.83 -10.46 6.92
N ALA A 265 9.55 -10.62 7.32
CA ALA A 265 8.55 -11.28 6.50
C ALA A 265 8.04 -10.45 5.31
N TYR A 266 8.32 -9.14 5.27
CA TYR A 266 7.95 -8.22 4.17
C TYR A 266 9.18 -7.67 3.42
N TYR A 267 10.34 -7.70 4.07
CA TYR A 267 11.57 -7.11 3.56
C TYR A 267 12.05 -7.72 2.22
N PRO A 268 11.91 -9.04 1.96
CA PRO A 268 12.26 -9.63 0.68
C PRO A 268 11.61 -8.91 -0.50
N ALA A 269 10.33 -8.55 -0.40
CA ALA A 269 9.66 -7.80 -1.44
C ALA A 269 10.24 -6.40 -1.65
N TYR A 270 10.73 -5.73 -0.59
CA TYR A 270 11.43 -4.46 -0.75
C TYR A 270 12.77 -4.61 -1.49
N GLU A 271 13.53 -5.67 -1.20
CA GLU A 271 14.80 -5.97 -1.88
C GLU A 271 14.61 -6.34 -3.37
N LEU A 272 13.51 -7.03 -3.69
CA LEU A 272 13.21 -7.50 -5.04
C LEU A 272 12.55 -6.44 -5.92
N PHE A 273 11.53 -5.74 -5.43
CA PHE A 273 10.58 -5.04 -6.30
C PHE A 273 10.66 -3.50 -6.23
N SER A 274 11.21 -2.91 -5.17
CA SER A 274 11.27 -1.45 -5.00
C SER A 274 12.01 -0.73 -6.13
N ASP A 275 13.06 -1.35 -6.69
CA ASP A 275 13.85 -0.75 -7.77
C ASP A 275 13.03 -0.52 -9.05
N ALA A 276 12.05 -1.38 -9.33
CA ALA A 276 11.15 -1.19 -10.47
C ALA A 276 10.24 0.02 -10.24
N VAL A 277 9.73 0.20 -9.02
CA VAL A 277 8.92 1.36 -8.66
C VAL A 277 9.72 2.66 -8.76
N ARG A 278 10.98 2.67 -8.28
CA ARG A 278 11.88 3.83 -8.40
C ARG A 278 12.15 4.28 -9.83
N LYS A 279 12.12 3.34 -10.78
CA LYS A 279 12.30 3.62 -12.22
C LYS A 279 11.04 4.17 -12.88
N GLY A 280 9.90 4.11 -12.20
CA GLY A 280 8.59 4.48 -12.74
C GLY A 280 7.77 3.26 -13.12
N ILE A 281 6.53 3.17 -12.61
CA ILE A 281 5.62 2.05 -12.92
C ILE A 281 4.90 2.21 -14.26
N PHE A 282 4.96 3.40 -14.85
CA PHE A 282 4.36 3.71 -16.15
C PHE A 282 5.41 3.71 -17.24
N VAL A 283 5.34 2.74 -18.15
CA VAL A 283 6.31 2.61 -19.27
C VAL A 283 6.19 3.79 -20.24
N ASP A 284 4.95 4.17 -20.61
CA ASP A 284 4.69 5.14 -21.69
C ASP A 284 3.99 6.43 -21.22
N ARG A 285 3.84 6.64 -19.90
CA ARG A 285 3.15 7.82 -19.34
C ARG A 285 4.05 8.61 -18.40
N LYS A 286 4.93 9.42 -19.00
CA LYS A 286 5.82 10.31 -18.26
C LYS A 286 5.06 11.39 -17.48
N GLY A 287 5.57 11.71 -16.31
CA GLY A 287 5.01 12.67 -15.37
C GLY A 287 3.76 12.17 -14.64
N CYS A 288 3.40 10.89 -14.76
CA CYS A 288 2.28 10.30 -14.03
C CYS A 288 2.69 9.70 -12.69
N GLN A 289 3.98 9.72 -12.34
CA GLN A 289 4.45 9.25 -11.04
C GLN A 289 5.16 10.36 -10.26
N LEU A 290 4.75 10.55 -8.99
CA LEU A 290 5.46 11.37 -8.02
C LEU A 290 6.21 10.47 -7.04
N GLN A 291 7.53 10.59 -7.00
CA GLN A 291 8.37 9.98 -5.98
C GLN A 291 8.78 11.03 -4.94
N LEU A 292 8.55 10.72 -3.67
CA LEU A 292 9.06 11.47 -2.52
C LEU A 292 10.03 10.57 -1.76
N THR A 293 11.30 10.93 -1.75
CA THR A 293 12.31 10.24 -0.94
C THR A 293 12.33 10.86 0.44
N VAL A 294 12.23 10.04 1.49
CA VAL A 294 12.25 10.49 2.89
C VAL A 294 13.49 10.03 3.64
N GLY A 295 13.99 10.89 4.52
CA GLY A 295 15.06 10.56 5.46
C GLY A 295 14.57 9.76 6.67
N LYS A 296 15.49 9.42 7.58
CA LYS A 296 15.21 8.61 8.78
C LYS A 296 14.15 9.21 9.72
N ASP A 297 14.03 10.54 9.74
CA ASP A 297 13.02 11.28 10.50
C ASP A 297 11.64 11.32 9.81
N ARG A 298 11.51 10.67 8.65
CA ARG A 298 10.34 10.66 7.74
C ARG A 298 10.11 11.99 7.03
N SER A 299 11.02 12.96 7.11
CA SER A 299 10.93 14.21 6.34
C SER A 299 11.32 13.97 4.88
N VAL A 300 10.68 14.67 3.95
CA VAL A 300 10.97 14.62 2.52
C VAL A 300 12.32 15.30 2.27
N ILE A 301 13.28 14.53 1.75
CA ILE A 301 14.61 15.02 1.38
C ILE A 301 14.74 15.28 -0.12
N ASP A 302 13.95 14.57 -0.94
CA ASP A 302 13.94 14.74 -2.39
C ASP A 302 12.54 14.53 -2.99
N LYS A 303 12.31 15.13 -4.16
CA LYS A 303 11.07 15.06 -4.93
C LYS A 303 11.39 14.91 -6.40
N LEU A 304 10.89 13.84 -7.00
CA LEU A 304 11.00 13.58 -8.44
C LEU A 304 9.62 13.31 -9.05
N VAL A 305 9.38 13.85 -10.25
CA VAL A 305 8.22 13.49 -11.08
C VAL A 305 8.74 12.72 -12.28
N ILE A 306 8.31 11.46 -12.42
CA ILE A 306 8.75 10.48 -13.43
C ILE A 306 7.64 10.29 -14.46
#